data_AF-A0A2V9X4A7-F1
#
_entry.id   AF-A0A2V9X4A7-F1
#
_cell.length_a   1.000
_cell.length_b   1.000
_cell.length_c   1.000
_cell.angle_alpha   90.00
_cell.angle_beta   90.00
_cell.angle_gamma   90.00
#
_symmetry.space_group_name_H-M   'P 1'
#
loop_
_entity.id
_entity.type
_entity.pdbx_description
1 polymer ?
#
loop_
_entity_poly.entity_id
_entity_poly.type
_entity_poly.pdbx_seq_one_letter_code
_entity_poly.pdbx_strand_id
1 'polypeptide(L)' 'MRPRAARTQEFVLRWRSEADPGFREIVRQQWNFSPPQTTREIEDYQVDLASVKVLELVIVPDIGGGNTSASLENLQLA' A
#
# COMPACT_ATOMS: atom_id res chain seq x y z
N MET A 1 1.71 17.32 15.47
CA MET A 1 2.06 16.63 14.20
C MET A 1 3.43 17.13 13.75
N ARG A 2 4.34 16.25 13.31
CA ARG A 2 5.56 16.69 12.60
C ARG A 2 5.19 17.06 11.16
N PRO A 3 5.84 18.08 10.55
CA PRO A 3 5.57 18.45 9.16
C PRO A 3 5.88 17.28 8.22
N ARG A 4 5.00 17.04 7.26
CA ARG A 4 5.15 15.97 6.27
C ARG A 4 6.18 16.41 5.23
N ALA A 5 7.28 15.66 5.11
CA ALA A 5 8.36 15.93 4.14
C ALA A 5 8.03 15.31 2.78
N ALA A 6 8.69 15.81 1.73
CA ALA A 6 8.67 15.15 0.43
C ALA A 6 9.27 13.74 0.55
N ARG A 7 8.58 12.74 0.01
CA ARG A 7 8.98 11.32 0.12
C ARG A 7 8.42 10.51 -1.03
N THR A 8 9.07 9.38 -1.31
CA THR A 8 8.55 8.35 -2.20
C THR A 8 8.05 7.20 -1.35
N GLN A 9 6.73 7.09 -1.21
CA GLN A 9 6.11 5.98 -0.49
C GLN A 9 5.93 4.81 -1.45
N GLU A 10 6.06 3.58 -0.96
CA GLU A 10 5.65 2.38 -1.69
C GLU A 10 4.55 1.66 -0.91
N PHE A 11 3.58 1.08 -1.62
CA PHE A 11 2.77 0.01 -1.06
C PHE A 11 2.72 -1.21 -1.98
N VAL A 12 2.52 -2.36 -1.37
CA VAL A 12 2.28 -3.64 -2.04
C VAL A 12 0.98 -4.22 -1.51
N LEU A 13 0.06 -4.52 -2.41
CA LEU A 13 -1.07 -5.37 -2.12
C LEU A 13 -0.75 -6.75 -2.64
N ARG A 14 -0.81 -7.76 -1.77
CA ARG A 14 -0.55 -9.15 -2.13
C ARG A 14 -1.57 -10.06 -1.47
N TRP A 15 -1.75 -11.23 -2.04
CA TRP A 15 -2.73 -12.18 -1.58
C TRP A 15 -2.16 -13.59 -1.50
N ARG A 16 -2.79 -14.41 -0.69
CA ARG A 16 -2.48 -15.83 -0.57
C ARG A 16 -3.77 -16.63 -0.70
N SER A 17 -3.72 -17.68 -1.49
CA SER A 17 -4.85 -18.60 -1.63
C SER A 17 -4.86 -19.65 -0.52
N GLU A 18 -5.97 -20.35 -0.34
CA GLU A 18 -5.99 -21.48 0.60
C GLU A 18 -5.07 -22.62 0.19
N ALA A 19 -4.94 -22.88 -1.12
CA ALA A 19 -4.19 -24.01 -1.67
C ALA A 19 -2.68 -23.76 -1.79
N ASP A 20 -2.23 -22.50 -1.72
CA ASP A 20 -0.83 -22.10 -1.92
C ASP A 20 -0.34 -21.26 -0.72
N PRO A 21 0.71 -21.69 0.00
CA PRO A 21 1.24 -20.94 1.12
C PRO A 21 1.98 -19.65 0.71
N GLY A 22 2.32 -19.47 -0.58
CA GLY A 22 3.01 -18.30 -1.11
C GLY A 22 2.11 -17.08 -1.30
N PHE A 23 2.66 -15.90 -1.01
CA PHE A 23 2.01 -14.64 -1.38
C PHE A 23 2.28 -14.30 -2.85
N ARG A 24 1.23 -13.91 -3.57
CA ARG A 24 1.28 -13.39 -4.92
C ARG A 24 0.95 -11.90 -4.91
N GLU A 25 1.80 -11.08 -5.54
CA GLU A 25 1.54 -9.65 -5.65
C GLU A 25 0.35 -9.39 -6.57
N ILE A 26 -0.55 -8.53 -6.12
CA ILE A 26 -1.62 -7.96 -6.94
C ILE A 26 -1.07 -6.71 -7.62
N VAL A 27 -0.54 -5.79 -6.81
CA VAL A 27 0.00 -4.52 -7.28
C VAL A 27 1.10 -4.03 -6.34
N ARG A 28 2.07 -3.34 -6.93
CA ARG A 28 3.10 -2.56 -6.25
C ARG A 28 3.11 -1.17 -6.85
N GLN A 29 2.92 -0.16 -6.02
CA GLN A 29 2.91 1.24 -6.44
C GLN A 29 3.87 2.06 -5.62
N GLN A 30 4.52 3.01 -6.30
CA GLN A 30 5.35 4.02 -5.67
C GLN A 30 4.77 5.40 -5.98
N TRP A 31 4.55 6.20 -4.95
CA TRP A 31 3.97 7.54 -5.06
C TRP A 31 4.84 8.60 -4.39
N ASN A 32 4.99 9.74 -5.07
CA ASN A 32 5.71 10.89 -4.55
C ASN A 32 4.76 11.83 -3.82
N PHE A 33 4.80 11.79 -2.49
CA PHE A 33 4.13 12.80 -1.67
C PHE A 33 5.04 14.03 -1.61
N SER A 34 4.57 15.16 -2.12
CA SER A 34 5.27 16.44 -2.05
C SER A 34 4.35 17.49 -1.44
N PRO A 35 4.24 17.56 -0.11
CA PRO A 35 3.44 18.58 0.56
C PRO A 35 3.98 19.99 0.28
N PRO A 36 3.10 21.02 0.14
CA PRO A 36 1.65 20.94 0.31
C PRO A 36 0.89 20.39 -0.91
N GLN A 37 1.53 20.19 -2.06
CA GLN A 37 0.86 19.92 -3.34
C GLN A 37 0.20 18.53 -3.40
N THR A 38 0.85 17.49 -2.88
CA THR A 38 0.35 16.10 -2.94
C THR A 38 0.43 15.44 -1.56
N THR A 39 -0.73 15.28 -0.92
CA THR A 39 -0.85 14.72 0.44
C THR A 39 -1.74 13.48 0.55
N ARG A 40 -2.54 13.17 -0.48
CA ARG A 40 -3.48 12.05 -0.53
C ARG A 40 -3.36 11.27 -1.84
N GLU A 41 -3.63 9.97 -1.76
CA GLU A 41 -3.73 9.01 -2.86
C GLU A 41 -4.99 8.17 -2.64
N ILE A 42 -5.71 7.85 -3.73
CA ILE A 42 -6.88 6.96 -3.74
C ILE A 42 -6.74 6.08 -4.97
N GLU A 43 -6.91 4.77 -4.81
CA GLU A 43 -6.79 3.81 -5.89
C GLU A 43 -7.89 2.77 -5.79
N ASP A 44 -8.48 2.41 -6.93
CA ASP A 44 -9.54 1.41 -7.04
C ASP A 44 -9.07 0.26 -7.95
N TYR A 45 -8.94 -0.94 -7.38
CA TYR A 45 -8.46 -2.12 -8.09
C TYR A 45 -9.56 -3.17 -8.23
N GLN A 46 -9.83 -3.60 -9.48
CA GLN A 46 -10.62 -4.79 -9.75
C GLN A 46 -9.69 -6.00 -9.91
N VAL A 47 -9.91 -7.03 -9.11
CA VAL A 47 -9.06 -8.23 -9.07
C VAL A 47 -9.93 -9.48 -9.11
N ASP A 48 -9.53 -10.46 -9.91
CA ASP A 48 -10.17 -11.78 -9.95
C ASP A 48 -9.27 -12.78 -9.21
N LEU A 49 -9.61 -13.06 -7.95
CA LEU A 49 -8.78 -13.87 -7.05
C LEU A 49 -9.56 -15.10 -6.57
N ALA A 50 -9.13 -16.28 -6.99
CA ALA A 50 -9.74 -17.53 -6.58
C ALA A 50 -9.28 -17.99 -5.18
N SER A 51 -10.23 -18.32 -4.31
CA SER A 51 -9.97 -18.93 -2.99
C SER A 51 -9.02 -18.11 -2.11
N VAL A 52 -9.22 -16.79 -2.04
CA VAL A 52 -8.45 -15.89 -1.19
C VAL A 52 -8.58 -16.31 0.27
N LYS A 53 -7.43 -16.54 0.92
CA LYS A 53 -7.34 -16.82 2.36
C LYS A 53 -6.75 -15.65 3.14
N VAL A 54 -5.83 -14.90 2.53
CA VAL A 54 -5.23 -13.71 3.12
C VAL A 54 -5.11 -12.63 2.06
N LEU A 55 -5.51 -11.41 2.40
CA LEU A 55 -5.12 -10.19 1.73
C LEU A 55 -4.18 -9.42 2.65
N GLU A 56 -3.04 -8.97 2.14
CA GLU A 56 -2.03 -8.26 2.91
C GLU A 56 -1.60 -6.96 2.20
N LEU A 57 -1.62 -5.87 2.96
CA LEU A 57 -1.13 -4.55 2.55
C LEU A 57 0.18 -4.28 3.30
N VAL A 58 1.26 -4.09 2.55
CA VAL A 58 2.56 -3.68 3.09
C VAL A 58 2.84 -2.26 2.63
N ILE A 59 3.12 -1.35 3.56
CA ILE A 59 3.47 0.05 3.24
C ILE A 59 4.89 0.33 3.69
N VAL A 60 5.73 0.80 2.77
CA VAL A 60 7.03 1.41 3.06
C VAL A 60 6.83 2.92 3.05
N PRO A 61 6.83 3.60 4.22
CA PRO A 61 6.48 5.02 4.31
C PRO A 61 7.36 5.94 3.48
N ASP A 62 8.63 5.56 3.32
CA ASP A 62 9.61 6.21 2.45
C ASP A 62 10.67 5.19 2.05
N ILE A 63 10.77 4.88 0.75
CA ILE A 63 11.79 3.96 0.22
C ILE A 63 13.21 4.54 0.35
N GLY A 64 13.33 5.86 0.54
CA GLY A 64 14.59 6.53 0.87
C GLY A 64 15.05 6.30 2.31
N GLY A 65 14.25 5.64 3.16
CA GLY A 65 14.58 5.35 4.56
C GLY A 65 14.43 6.54 5.51
N GLY A 66 13.74 7.60 5.10
CA GLY A 66 13.47 8.75 5.96
C GLY A 66 12.65 8.39 7.19
N ASN A 67 12.85 9.15 8.28
CA ASN A 67 12.12 8.95 9.54
C ASN A 67 10.68 9.49 9.45
N THR A 68 9.82 8.72 8.77
CA THR A 68 8.44 9.09 8.47
C THR A 68 7.49 7.91 8.69
N SER A 69 6.21 8.20 8.90
CA SER A 69 5.18 7.19 9.10
C SER A 69 4.11 7.25 8.02
N ALA A 70 3.50 6.10 7.75
CA ALA A 70 2.28 5.98 6.97
C ALA A 70 1.11 5.64 7.90
N SER A 71 -0.08 6.09 7.53
CA SER A 71 -1.33 5.80 8.23
C SER A 71 -2.34 5.33 7.19
N LEU A 72 -3.07 4.26 7.51
CA LEU A 72 -4.19 3.77 6.74
C LEU A 72 -5.48 4.30 7.37
N GLU A 73 -6.28 5.04 6.60
CA GLU A 73 -7.55 5.56 7.09
C GLU A 73 -8.65 4.49 7.05
N ASN A 74 -8.71 3.70 5.98
CA ASN A 74 -9.76 2.72 5.75
C ASN A 74 -9.29 1.60 4.81
N LEU A 75 -9.75 0.36 5.04
CA LEU A 75 -9.57 -0.79 4.15
C LEU A 75 -10.89 -1.58 4.14
N GLN A 76 -11.49 -1.74 2.97
CA GLN A 76 -12.77 -2.42 2.80
C GLN A 76 -12.67 -3.50 1.73
N LEU A 77 -13.39 -4.60 1.94
CA LEU A 77 -13.56 -5.69 0.99
C LEU A 77 -15.04 -5.78 0.65
N ALA A 78 -15.37 -5.97 -0.64
CA ALA A 78 -16.74 -6.06 -1.15
C ALA A 78 -17.21 -7.51 -1.28
#